data_AF-A2DFF9-F1
#
_entry.id   AF-A2DFF9-F1
#
_cell.length_a   1.000
_cell.length_b   1.000
_cell.length_c   1.000
_cell.angle_alpha   90.00
_cell.angle_beta   90.00
_cell.angle_gamma   90.00
#
_symmetry.space_group_name_H-M   'P 1'
#
loop_
_entity.id
_entity.type
_entity.pdbx_description
1 polymer ?
#
loop_
_entity_poly.entity_id
_entity_poly.type
_entity_poly.pdbx_seq_one_letter_code
_entity_poly.pdbx_strand_id
1 'polypeptide(L)'
;MNVFHENNEIYGKQIVILPISSEFEKEEYEKKVSKATNVRFLNYPDSTNGLLTFQPLTEVRCLDMRGIKLTALPPEIGLLTNLEYLDIRDNCLDYLPPELSECLKLKTLLYSGNSLFYVSQIQALNNLRQTNQAEDCAPQFKWAVQNGQFSIISWNIIAQHEAKQSRFHSTPARYLAWEYRMEHILNIAQMLKPSLFCLQEIEEKSLHELTERMRTIGYGCVSSFGTRTRIPGAPHSGIATFFLTARLSVERTVTIQFSDLPANEQITKLQLLENDAIFQLSVVRLQGQSFYLIHTSLFPNHFDSKIIEAQINIILDRVKDLSVQKIICGSFGFEPNSKPFNLIKANDQFKCVNYTTPEFFTQWENDEMVISDYIFASSQMYPTGNLVTTTQEDAKSYHHFMPNNQWPSSHLPIGVLIDIKLSN
;
A
#
# COMPACT_ATOMS: atom_id res chain seq x y z
N MET A 1 13.26 35.97 -39.85
CA MET A 1 13.46 34.61 -40.42
C MET A 1 14.47 33.89 -39.55
N ASN A 2 14.18 32.62 -39.23
CA ASN A 2 15.00 31.64 -38.48
C ASN A 2 14.88 31.80 -36.94
N VAL A 3 14.42 30.83 -36.14
CA VAL A 3 14.17 29.38 -36.30
C VAL A 3 13.00 29.00 -35.36
N PHE A 4 11.87 28.54 -35.90
CA PHE A 4 10.75 27.93 -35.14
C PHE A 4 10.34 26.57 -35.74
N HIS A 5 11.25 25.95 -36.49
CA HIS A 5 11.08 24.61 -37.06
C HIS A 5 12.06 23.66 -36.40
N GLU A 6 11.58 22.89 -35.42
CA GLU A 6 12.19 21.67 -34.85
C GLU A 6 11.22 21.24 -33.73
N ASN A 7 10.05 20.63 -34.00
CA ASN A 7 9.87 19.17 -33.99
C ASN A 7 8.45 18.73 -34.47
N ASN A 8 7.66 19.62 -35.10
CA ASN A 8 6.28 19.33 -35.50
C ASN A 8 6.14 18.16 -36.50
N GLU A 9 7.22 17.75 -37.16
CA GLU A 9 7.19 16.67 -38.15
C GLU A 9 7.21 15.26 -37.54
N ILE A 10 7.66 15.09 -36.29
CA ILE A 10 7.86 13.74 -35.71
C ILE A 10 6.57 13.16 -35.11
N TYR A 11 5.71 14.02 -34.55
CA TYR A 11 4.53 13.58 -33.79
C TYR A 11 3.18 14.04 -34.37
N GLY A 12 3.14 15.04 -35.27
CA GLY A 12 1.90 15.50 -35.92
C GLY A 12 1.23 16.69 -35.21
N LYS A 13 0.02 17.06 -35.65
CA LYS A 13 -0.69 18.26 -35.15
C LYS A 13 -1.04 18.12 -33.67
N GLN A 14 -0.56 19.06 -32.86
CA GLN A 14 -0.89 19.15 -31.43
C GLN A 14 -2.33 19.62 -31.21
N ILE A 15 -3.02 18.96 -30.28
CA ILE A 15 -4.28 19.44 -29.72
C ILE A 15 -3.93 20.47 -28.66
N VAL A 16 -4.36 21.70 -28.89
CA VAL A 16 -4.16 22.79 -27.95
C VAL A 16 -5.23 22.72 -26.87
N ILE A 17 -4.79 22.63 -25.63
CA ILE A 17 -5.63 22.59 -24.44
C ILE A 17 -5.62 23.96 -23.76
N LEU A 18 -6.82 24.45 -23.48
CA LEU A 18 -7.06 25.60 -22.63
C LEU A 18 -7.57 25.11 -21.26
N PRO A 19 -7.30 25.86 -20.18
CA PRO A 19 -7.80 25.52 -18.86
C PRO A 19 -9.31 25.35 -18.81
N ILE A 20 -9.76 24.31 -18.10
CA ILE A 20 -11.17 24.09 -17.77
C ILE A 20 -11.57 25.13 -16.71
N SER A 21 -12.65 25.86 -16.97
CA SER A 21 -13.15 26.91 -16.07
C SER A 21 -14.39 26.47 -15.27
N SER A 22 -15.01 25.35 -15.65
CA SER A 22 -16.22 24.81 -14.99
C SER A 22 -16.33 23.29 -15.10
N GLU A 23 -17.11 22.66 -14.20
CA GLU A 23 -17.41 21.22 -14.26
C GLU A 23 -18.11 20.79 -15.57
N PHE A 24 -18.88 21.69 -16.19
CA PHE A 24 -19.57 21.39 -17.46
C PHE A 24 -18.60 21.18 -18.62
N GLU A 25 -17.47 21.91 -18.63
CA GLU A 25 -16.42 21.76 -19.64
C GLU A 25 -15.55 20.52 -19.40
N LYS A 26 -15.58 19.96 -18.18
CA LYS A 26 -14.75 18.81 -17.78
C LYS A 26 -15.06 17.56 -18.59
N GLU A 27 -16.34 17.22 -18.75
CA GLU A 27 -16.73 15.99 -19.45
C GLU A 27 -16.37 16.05 -20.95
N GLU A 28 -16.60 17.19 -21.59
CA GLU A 28 -16.23 17.41 -23.00
C GLU A 28 -14.71 17.40 -23.17
N TYR A 29 -13.98 18.03 -22.25
CA TYR A 29 -12.53 18.01 -22.20
C TYR A 29 -12.00 16.58 -22.09
N GLU A 30 -12.45 15.79 -21.11
CA GLU A 30 -12.02 14.41 -20.90
C GLU A 30 -12.26 13.53 -22.15
N LYS A 31 -13.43 13.68 -22.79
CA LYS A 31 -13.73 12.99 -24.06
C LYS A 31 -12.78 13.40 -25.19
N LYS A 32 -12.44 14.69 -25.26
CA LYS A 32 -11.53 15.22 -26.29
C LYS A 32 -10.09 14.77 -26.09
N VAL A 33 -9.64 14.69 -24.84
CA VAL A 33 -8.22 14.46 -24.53
C VAL A 33 -7.87 13.00 -24.23
N SER A 34 -8.86 12.16 -23.86
CA SER A 34 -8.70 10.70 -23.70
C SER A 34 -8.14 9.98 -24.93
N LYS A 35 -8.33 10.54 -26.12
CA LYS A 35 -7.81 9.99 -27.39
C LYS A 35 -6.69 10.85 -27.97
N ALA A 36 -6.29 11.91 -27.27
CA ALA A 36 -5.26 12.82 -27.75
C ALA A 36 -3.87 12.19 -27.59
N THR A 37 -3.14 12.11 -28.69
CA THR A 37 -1.75 11.62 -28.68
C THR A 37 -0.75 12.77 -28.56
N ASN A 38 -1.10 13.96 -29.05
CA ASN A 38 -0.24 15.13 -29.01
C ASN A 38 -0.99 16.29 -28.40
N VAL A 39 -0.47 16.79 -27.29
CA VAL A 39 -1.13 17.78 -26.46
C VAL A 39 -0.19 18.94 -26.21
N ARG A 40 -0.74 20.16 -26.30
CA ARG A 40 -0.05 21.37 -25.88
C ARG A 40 -0.93 22.16 -24.92
N PHE A 41 -0.43 22.42 -23.73
CA PHE A 41 -1.04 23.36 -22.80
C PHE A 41 -0.62 24.78 -23.14
N LEU A 42 -1.59 25.70 -23.16
CA LEU A 42 -1.31 27.14 -23.25
C LEU A 42 -1.16 27.81 -21.89
N ASN A 43 -1.72 27.18 -20.86
CA ASN A 43 -1.65 27.63 -19.48
C ASN A 43 -1.91 26.42 -18.57
N TYR A 44 -1.30 26.39 -17.39
CA TYR A 44 -1.62 25.47 -16.31
C TYR A 44 -1.97 26.32 -15.08
N PRO A 45 -3.24 26.46 -14.72
CA PRO A 45 -3.60 27.35 -13.63
C PRO A 45 -3.27 26.73 -12.28
N ASP A 46 -2.64 27.51 -11.42
CA ASP A 46 -2.47 27.19 -10.00
C ASP A 46 -3.83 27.08 -9.27
N SER A 47 -4.94 27.48 -9.90
CA SER A 47 -6.26 27.68 -9.28
C SER A 47 -7.41 26.84 -9.85
N THR A 48 -7.17 25.74 -10.59
CA THR A 48 -8.26 24.98 -11.24
C THR A 48 -9.14 24.13 -10.32
N ASN A 49 -9.14 24.36 -9.00
CA ASN A 49 -9.85 23.52 -8.03
C ASN A 49 -9.62 22.00 -8.24
N GLY A 50 -8.43 21.60 -8.72
CA GLY A 50 -8.12 20.19 -9.02
C GLY A 50 -8.82 19.60 -10.25
N LEU A 51 -9.48 20.40 -11.09
CA LEU A 51 -10.21 19.89 -12.27
C LEU A 51 -9.29 19.48 -13.43
N LEU A 52 -8.05 19.98 -13.47
CA LEU A 52 -7.02 19.55 -14.43
C LEU A 52 -6.16 18.46 -13.80
N THR A 53 -6.05 17.33 -14.49
CA THR A 53 -5.21 16.19 -14.11
C THR A 53 -4.66 15.53 -15.37
N PHE A 54 -3.56 14.77 -15.23
CA PHE A 54 -3.02 13.92 -16.29
C PHE A 54 -3.78 12.60 -16.45
N GLN A 55 -4.70 12.25 -15.54
CA GLN A 55 -5.50 11.02 -15.62
C GLN A 55 -6.19 10.78 -16.97
N PRO A 56 -6.88 11.75 -17.59
CA PRO A 56 -7.54 11.55 -18.88
C PRO A 56 -6.57 11.55 -20.06
N LEU A 57 -5.26 11.75 -19.87
CA LEU A 57 -4.27 11.86 -20.95
C LEU A 57 -3.56 10.52 -21.23
N THR A 58 -4.27 9.39 -21.10
CA THR A 58 -3.69 8.03 -21.15
C THR A 58 -2.98 7.68 -22.46
N GLU A 59 -3.40 8.27 -23.58
CA GLU A 59 -2.85 8.00 -24.93
C GLU A 59 -1.78 9.02 -25.36
N VAL A 60 -1.45 10.00 -24.53
CA VAL A 60 -0.50 11.05 -24.88
C VAL A 60 0.90 10.49 -25.08
N ARG A 61 1.48 10.84 -26.23
CA ARG A 61 2.86 10.56 -26.64
C ARG A 61 3.72 11.81 -26.66
N CYS A 62 3.12 12.96 -26.98
CA CYS A 62 3.80 14.25 -27.00
C CYS A 62 3.05 15.23 -26.11
N LEU A 63 3.72 15.74 -25.08
CA LEU A 63 3.19 16.75 -24.17
C LEU A 63 4.07 18.01 -24.19
N ASP A 64 3.49 19.12 -24.65
CA ASP A 64 4.11 20.45 -24.66
C ASP A 64 3.45 21.33 -23.59
N MET A 65 4.25 21.75 -22.63
CA MET A 65 3.89 22.63 -21.51
C MET A 65 4.90 23.79 -21.40
N ARG A 66 5.56 24.15 -22.49
CA ARG A 66 6.59 25.19 -22.47
C ARG A 66 6.00 26.57 -22.23
N GLY A 67 6.61 27.35 -21.33
CA GLY A 67 6.29 28.77 -21.19
C GLY A 67 4.99 29.06 -20.47
N ILE A 68 4.46 28.12 -19.69
CA ILE A 68 3.16 28.25 -19.02
C ILE A 68 3.27 28.64 -17.54
N LYS A 69 4.47 29.04 -17.09
CA LYS A 69 4.78 29.49 -15.73
C LYS A 69 4.55 28.44 -14.63
N LEU A 70 4.68 27.14 -14.96
CA LEU A 70 4.60 26.07 -13.97
C LEU A 70 5.60 26.29 -12.84
N THR A 71 5.14 26.23 -11.60
CA THR A 71 5.99 26.24 -10.40
C THR A 71 6.34 24.82 -9.92
N ALA A 72 5.45 23.86 -10.18
CA ALA A 72 5.68 22.44 -9.99
C ALA A 72 5.04 21.62 -11.12
N LEU A 73 5.58 20.42 -11.39
CA LEU A 73 4.93 19.42 -12.23
C LEU A 73 4.30 18.37 -11.30
N PRO A 74 3.00 18.05 -11.47
CA PRO A 74 2.32 17.19 -10.53
C PRO A 74 2.74 15.71 -10.71
N PRO A 75 2.75 14.89 -9.64
CA PRO A 75 3.18 13.48 -9.68
C PRO A 75 2.46 12.62 -10.73
N GLU A 76 1.23 12.99 -11.07
CA GLU A 76 0.40 12.33 -12.08
C GLU A 76 1.03 12.30 -13.48
N ILE A 77 2.12 13.05 -13.72
CA ILE A 77 2.90 12.92 -14.96
C ILE A 77 3.34 11.47 -15.20
N GLY A 78 3.59 10.70 -14.12
CA GLY A 78 3.94 9.29 -14.20
C GLY A 78 2.84 8.38 -14.73
N LEU A 79 1.58 8.85 -14.76
CA LEU A 79 0.46 8.14 -15.38
C LEU A 79 0.58 8.09 -16.91
N LEU A 80 1.33 9.01 -17.51
CA LEU A 80 1.54 9.10 -18.95
C LEU A 80 2.55 8.05 -19.43
N THR A 81 2.21 6.77 -19.25
CA THR A 81 3.08 5.63 -19.59
C THR A 81 3.38 5.51 -21.09
N ASN A 82 2.58 6.17 -21.92
CA ASN A 82 2.78 6.27 -23.37
C ASN A 82 3.62 7.49 -23.80
N LEU A 83 3.99 8.37 -22.88
CA LEU A 83 4.68 9.61 -23.18
C LEU A 83 6.07 9.32 -23.77
N GLU A 84 6.33 9.85 -24.95
CA GLU A 84 7.61 9.73 -25.66
C GLU A 84 8.39 11.05 -25.66
N TYR A 85 7.67 12.17 -25.57
CA TYR A 85 8.22 13.52 -25.65
C TYR A 85 7.55 14.43 -24.63
N LEU A 86 8.35 15.07 -23.77
CA LEU A 86 7.91 16.07 -22.80
C LEU A 86 8.70 17.37 -22.97
N ASP A 87 8.01 18.48 -23.20
CA ASP A 87 8.59 19.83 -23.24
C ASP A 87 8.02 20.69 -22.11
N ILE A 88 8.86 21.04 -21.14
CA ILE A 88 8.53 21.84 -19.96
C ILE A 88 9.48 23.04 -19.84
N ARG A 89 10.08 23.45 -20.95
CA ARG A 89 11.01 24.60 -20.98
C ARG A 89 10.33 25.89 -20.53
N ASP A 90 11.14 26.86 -20.12
CA ASP A 90 10.72 28.24 -19.85
C ASP A 90 9.58 28.34 -18.82
N ASN A 91 9.66 27.53 -17.77
CA ASN A 91 8.74 27.56 -16.63
C ASN A 91 9.47 28.04 -15.37
N CYS A 92 8.81 27.98 -14.21
CA CYS A 92 9.37 28.36 -12.91
C CYS A 92 9.58 27.12 -12.02
N LEU A 93 9.82 25.95 -12.62
CA LEU A 93 9.98 24.71 -11.86
C LEU A 93 11.23 24.79 -10.99
N ASP A 94 11.08 24.43 -9.73
CA ASP A 94 12.20 24.27 -8.79
C ASP A 94 12.71 22.81 -8.77
N TYR A 95 11.85 21.84 -9.15
CA TYR A 95 12.17 20.41 -9.23
C TYR A 95 11.34 19.69 -10.32
N LEU A 96 11.72 18.44 -10.64
CA LEU A 96 10.95 17.49 -11.46
C LEU A 96 10.50 16.34 -10.56
N PRO A 97 9.24 15.89 -10.64
CA PRO A 97 8.74 14.79 -9.82
C PRO A 97 9.46 13.47 -10.16
N PRO A 98 9.82 12.63 -9.17
CA PRO A 98 10.45 11.33 -9.41
C PRO A 98 9.58 10.40 -10.27
N GLU A 99 8.26 10.58 -10.25
CA GLU A 99 7.27 9.87 -11.06
C GLU A 99 7.45 10.07 -12.56
N LEU A 100 8.20 11.08 -12.99
CA LEU A 100 8.58 11.22 -14.40
C LEU A 100 9.37 10.00 -14.91
N SER A 101 9.94 9.20 -14.00
CA SER A 101 10.53 7.89 -14.29
C SER A 101 9.56 6.82 -14.75
N GLU A 102 8.28 6.99 -14.44
CA GLU A 102 7.24 6.05 -14.77
C GLU A 102 6.77 6.15 -16.23
N CYS A 103 7.14 7.24 -16.90
CA CYS A 103 7.03 7.40 -18.34
C CYS A 103 8.07 6.54 -19.08
N LEU A 104 7.91 5.21 -19.05
CA LEU A 104 8.88 4.25 -19.59
C LEU A 104 9.24 4.46 -21.07
N LYS A 105 8.34 5.10 -21.83
CA LYS A 105 8.54 5.38 -23.26
C LYS A 105 9.17 6.75 -23.51
N LEU A 106 9.47 7.53 -22.48
CA LEU A 106 9.98 8.90 -22.60
C LEU A 106 11.39 8.86 -23.19
N LYS A 107 11.50 9.33 -24.43
CA LYS A 107 12.75 9.39 -25.20
C LYS A 107 13.38 10.76 -25.10
N THR A 108 12.55 11.79 -24.95
CA THR A 108 12.98 13.19 -25.01
C THR A 108 12.32 14.00 -23.89
N LEU A 109 13.14 14.59 -23.03
CA LEU A 109 12.73 15.59 -22.04
C LEU A 109 13.47 16.91 -22.31
N LEU A 110 12.70 17.99 -22.53
CA LEU A 110 13.23 19.35 -22.64
C LEU A 110 12.80 20.17 -21.42
N TYR A 111 13.76 20.68 -20.64
CA TYR A 111 13.50 21.34 -19.35
C TYR A 111 14.31 22.62 -19.09
N SER A 112 15.07 23.09 -20.07
CA SER A 112 15.83 24.35 -19.98
C SER A 112 14.94 25.55 -19.63
N GLY A 113 15.47 26.55 -18.93
CA GLY A 113 14.74 27.77 -18.61
C GLY A 113 13.81 27.66 -17.39
N ASN A 114 14.15 26.76 -16.46
CA ASN A 114 13.52 26.62 -15.14
C ASN A 114 14.53 26.98 -14.02
N SER A 115 14.06 27.14 -12.78
CA SER A 115 14.85 27.55 -11.58
C SER A 115 15.55 26.38 -10.87
N LEU A 116 15.97 25.38 -11.65
CA LEU A 116 16.44 24.09 -11.15
C LEU A 116 17.84 24.24 -10.55
N PHE A 117 17.96 24.26 -9.22
CA PHE A 117 19.26 24.51 -8.57
C PHE A 117 20.11 23.23 -8.37
N TYR A 118 21.21 23.21 -9.12
CA TYR A 118 22.53 22.55 -8.95
C TYR A 118 22.82 21.15 -9.60
N VAL A 119 23.82 21.12 -10.50
CA VAL A 119 24.67 20.01 -11.01
C VAL A 119 24.09 18.80 -11.77
N SER A 120 23.00 18.11 -11.41
CA SER A 120 22.49 17.05 -12.32
C SER A 120 21.04 16.59 -12.08
N GLN A 121 20.10 17.54 -12.01
CA GLN A 121 18.82 17.30 -12.69
C GLN A 121 19.02 16.94 -14.19
N ILE A 122 20.23 17.26 -14.66
CA ILE A 122 20.89 16.91 -15.91
C ILE A 122 21.40 15.44 -15.97
N GLN A 123 21.48 14.68 -14.85
CA GLN A 123 21.46 13.19 -14.77
C GLN A 123 20.02 12.68 -14.59
N ALA A 124 19.08 13.55 -14.24
CA ALA A 124 17.82 13.18 -13.62
C ALA A 124 16.76 12.61 -14.53
N LEU A 125 17.02 12.46 -15.82
CA LEU A 125 16.40 11.34 -16.53
C LEU A 125 17.38 10.43 -17.26
N ASN A 126 18.68 10.74 -17.26
CA ASN A 126 19.69 9.92 -17.92
C ASN A 126 19.84 8.54 -17.23
N ASN A 127 19.46 8.48 -15.94
CA ASN A 127 19.25 7.28 -15.12
C ASN A 127 17.87 6.63 -15.24
N LEU A 128 16.81 7.32 -15.75
CA LEU A 128 15.46 6.72 -15.93
C LEU A 128 15.50 5.34 -16.58
N ARG A 129 16.50 5.18 -17.43
CA ARG A 129 16.74 4.07 -18.32
C ARG A 129 17.67 2.99 -17.75
N GLN A 130 18.38 3.22 -16.64
CA GLN A 130 19.06 2.16 -15.86
C GLN A 130 18.20 1.71 -14.66
N THR A 131 17.38 2.62 -14.11
CA THR A 131 16.50 2.41 -12.94
C THR A 131 15.16 1.73 -13.23
N ASN A 132 14.78 1.51 -14.50
CA ASN A 132 13.70 0.56 -14.84
C ASN A 132 14.15 -0.92 -14.79
N GLN A 133 15.44 -1.18 -14.49
CA GLN A 133 16.01 -2.50 -14.20
C GLN A 133 16.87 -2.54 -12.91
N ALA A 134 16.87 -1.50 -12.04
CA ALA A 134 17.69 -1.49 -10.82
C ALA A 134 16.84 -1.35 -9.55
N GLU A 135 16.83 -2.42 -8.76
CA GLU A 135 16.02 -2.66 -7.55
C GLU A 135 16.41 -1.83 -6.30
N ASP A 136 17.34 -0.87 -6.38
CA ASP A 136 18.26 -0.63 -5.25
C ASP A 136 18.35 0.81 -4.66
N CYS A 137 17.32 1.66 -4.73
CA CYS A 137 17.39 2.97 -4.02
C CYS A 137 16.27 3.26 -3.03
N ALA A 138 15.22 2.45 -2.97
CA ALA A 138 14.27 2.57 -1.87
C ALA A 138 14.69 1.70 -0.69
N PRO A 139 14.26 2.04 0.54
CA PRO A 139 14.50 1.19 1.70
C PRO A 139 13.89 -0.19 1.44
N GLN A 140 14.74 -1.15 1.07
CA GLN A 140 14.34 -2.55 0.99
C GLN A 140 14.03 -3.01 2.42
N PHE A 141 12.88 -3.67 2.58
CA PHE A 141 12.52 -4.29 3.84
C PHE A 141 13.59 -5.30 4.22
N LYS A 142 14.17 -5.14 5.41
CA LYS A 142 15.21 -6.03 5.93
C LYS A 142 15.06 -6.22 7.42
N TRP A 143 15.43 -7.40 7.92
CA TRP A 143 15.50 -7.62 9.35
C TRP A 143 16.62 -6.79 9.96
N ALA A 144 16.34 -6.08 11.06
CA ALA A 144 17.36 -5.37 11.82
C ALA A 144 18.44 -6.31 12.39
N VAL A 145 18.10 -7.59 12.59
CA VAL A 145 18.98 -8.64 13.08
C VAL A 145 18.82 -9.88 12.20
N GLN A 146 19.92 -10.53 11.79
CA GLN A 146 19.88 -11.61 10.79
C GLN A 146 19.54 -13.01 11.37
N ASN A 147 19.57 -13.20 12.69
CA ASN A 147 19.52 -14.53 13.34
C ASN A 147 18.35 -14.71 14.33
N GLY A 148 17.13 -14.34 13.95
CA GLY A 148 15.93 -14.58 14.76
C GLY A 148 15.43 -16.03 14.65
N GLN A 149 15.11 -16.68 15.77
CA GLN A 149 14.56 -18.05 15.76
C GLN A 149 13.16 -18.12 15.16
N PHE A 150 12.33 -17.12 15.45
CA PHE A 150 10.98 -17.00 14.91
C PHE A 150 10.71 -15.57 14.44
N SER A 151 10.14 -15.45 13.25
CA SER A 151 9.81 -14.18 12.61
C SER A 151 8.36 -14.19 12.15
N ILE A 152 7.68 -13.07 12.36
CA ILE A 152 6.33 -12.85 11.85
C ILE A 152 6.29 -11.53 11.10
N ILE A 153 5.65 -11.53 9.94
CA ILE A 153 5.27 -10.33 9.19
C ILE A 153 3.75 -10.29 9.10
N SER A 154 3.16 -9.13 9.36
CA SER A 154 1.75 -8.83 9.11
C SER A 154 1.67 -7.71 8.08
N TRP A 155 0.80 -7.85 7.09
CA TRP A 155 0.69 -6.86 6.03
C TRP A 155 -0.71 -6.81 5.42
N ASN A 156 -1.34 -5.63 5.46
CA ASN A 156 -2.53 -5.36 4.68
C ASN A 156 -2.13 -5.11 3.23
N ILE A 157 -2.52 -6.00 2.33
CA ILE A 157 -2.05 -5.96 0.93
C ILE A 157 -3.04 -5.27 0.00
N ILE A 158 -4.16 -4.75 0.51
CA ILE A 158 -5.31 -4.20 -0.21
C ILE A 158 -5.90 -5.13 -1.28
N ALA A 159 -7.23 -5.26 -1.26
CA ALA A 159 -7.94 -6.12 -2.21
C ALA A 159 -7.84 -5.57 -3.65
N GLN A 160 -7.81 -6.46 -4.65
CA GLN A 160 -7.66 -6.06 -6.06
C GLN A 160 -8.80 -5.16 -6.54
N HIS A 161 -10.02 -5.40 -6.08
CA HIS A 161 -11.17 -4.56 -6.42
C HIS A 161 -11.10 -3.16 -5.84
N GLU A 162 -10.28 -2.93 -4.81
CA GLU A 162 -10.03 -1.62 -4.20
C GLU A 162 -8.78 -0.93 -4.76
N ALA A 163 -7.79 -1.70 -5.22
CA ALA A 163 -6.60 -1.23 -5.92
C ALA A 163 -6.95 -0.69 -7.33
N LYS A 164 -7.63 0.45 -7.38
CA LYS A 164 -8.05 1.14 -8.61
C LYS A 164 -7.63 2.60 -8.60
N GLN A 165 -7.41 3.15 -9.80
CA GLN A 165 -7.03 4.56 -9.95
C GLN A 165 -8.12 5.54 -9.44
N SER A 166 -9.36 5.09 -9.30
CA SER A 166 -10.43 5.88 -8.68
C SER A 166 -10.21 6.13 -7.19
N ARG A 167 -9.47 5.25 -6.50
CA ARG A 167 -9.06 5.42 -5.09
C ARG A 167 -7.64 5.98 -5.00
N PHE A 168 -6.73 5.45 -5.80
CA PHE A 168 -5.32 5.83 -5.83
C PHE A 168 -5.01 6.63 -7.09
N HIS A 169 -5.43 7.90 -7.09
CA HIS A 169 -5.42 8.75 -8.28
C HIS A 169 -4.01 9.04 -8.84
N SER A 170 -3.01 9.12 -7.95
CA SER A 170 -1.61 9.36 -8.30
C SER A 170 -0.87 8.10 -8.76
N THR A 171 -1.44 6.91 -8.54
CA THR A 171 -0.77 5.64 -8.84
C THR A 171 -1.07 5.16 -10.27
N PRO A 172 -0.04 4.88 -11.09
CA PRO A 172 -0.22 4.25 -12.39
C PRO A 172 -0.95 2.90 -12.29
N ALA A 173 -1.91 2.66 -13.20
CA ALA A 173 -2.74 1.44 -13.21
C ALA A 173 -1.94 0.13 -13.17
N ARG A 174 -0.75 0.12 -13.80
CA ARG A 174 0.14 -1.06 -13.81
C ARG A 174 0.63 -1.47 -12.42
N TYR A 175 0.78 -0.54 -11.49
CA TYR A 175 1.23 -0.81 -10.12
C TYR A 175 0.11 -1.25 -9.21
N LEU A 176 -1.13 -0.95 -9.62
CA LEU A 176 -2.33 -1.43 -8.96
C LEU A 176 -2.76 -2.82 -9.46
N ALA A 177 -2.24 -3.26 -10.61
CA ALA A 177 -2.53 -4.58 -11.18
C ALA A 177 -2.07 -5.70 -10.23
N TRP A 178 -2.91 -6.71 -10.06
CA TRP A 178 -2.68 -7.80 -9.12
C TRP A 178 -1.35 -8.51 -9.40
N GLU A 179 -1.06 -8.76 -10.67
CA GLU A 179 0.13 -9.49 -11.10
C GLU A 179 1.39 -8.76 -10.60
N TYR A 180 1.45 -7.44 -10.75
CA TYR A 180 2.56 -6.63 -10.26
C TYR A 180 2.69 -6.72 -8.74
N ARG A 181 1.58 -6.47 -8.03
CA ARG A 181 1.56 -6.45 -6.56
C ARG A 181 1.94 -7.81 -5.97
N MET A 182 1.44 -8.90 -6.57
CA MET A 182 1.74 -10.27 -6.19
C MET A 182 3.23 -10.61 -6.32
N GLU A 183 3.90 -10.17 -7.40
CA GLU A 183 5.36 -10.36 -7.55
C GLU A 183 6.12 -9.72 -6.40
N HIS A 184 5.76 -8.50 -6.00
CA HIS A 184 6.39 -7.82 -4.86
C HIS A 184 6.14 -8.55 -3.54
N ILE A 185 4.92 -9.02 -3.29
CA ILE A 185 4.58 -9.82 -2.11
C ILE A 185 5.42 -11.10 -2.05
N LEU A 186 5.58 -11.79 -3.19
CA LEU A 186 6.38 -13.00 -3.29
C LEU A 186 7.87 -12.72 -3.10
N ASN A 187 8.39 -11.64 -3.68
CA ASN A 187 9.78 -11.24 -3.52
C ASN A 187 10.10 -10.96 -2.04
N ILE A 188 9.22 -10.24 -1.34
CA ILE A 188 9.36 -9.99 0.10
C ILE A 188 9.36 -11.30 0.89
N ALA A 189 8.47 -12.25 0.59
CA ALA A 189 8.49 -13.57 1.23
C ALA A 189 9.77 -14.35 0.96
N GLN A 190 10.27 -14.34 -0.28
CA GLN A 190 11.48 -15.05 -0.69
C GLN A 190 12.74 -14.45 -0.08
N MET A 191 12.82 -13.12 0.01
CA MET A 191 13.95 -12.38 0.57
C MET A 191 13.99 -12.48 2.10
N LEU A 192 12.88 -12.17 2.77
CA LEU A 192 12.83 -12.08 4.24
C LEU A 192 12.62 -13.43 4.92
N LYS A 193 12.01 -14.40 4.21
CA LYS A 193 11.67 -15.73 4.70
C LYS A 193 11.06 -15.73 6.12
N PRO A 194 9.99 -14.94 6.37
CA PRO A 194 9.33 -14.94 7.66
C PRO A 194 8.77 -16.31 8.01
N SER A 195 8.82 -16.72 9.29
CA SER A 195 8.23 -17.98 9.74
C SER A 195 6.71 -17.98 9.57
N LEU A 196 6.05 -16.86 9.88
CA LEU A 196 4.64 -16.58 9.59
C LEU A 196 4.50 -15.30 8.76
N PHE A 197 3.73 -15.35 7.69
CA PHE A 197 3.41 -14.19 6.85
C PHE A 197 1.90 -14.03 6.75
N CYS A 198 1.37 -13.08 7.52
CA CYS A 198 -0.05 -12.83 7.72
C CYS A 198 -0.50 -11.70 6.79
N LEU A 199 -1.30 -12.02 5.78
CA LEU A 199 -1.83 -11.06 4.80
C LEU A 199 -3.30 -10.75 5.07
N GLN A 200 -3.64 -9.46 5.09
CA GLN A 200 -5.01 -8.97 5.17
C GLN A 200 -5.51 -8.45 3.80
N GLU A 201 -6.82 -8.41 3.65
CA GLU A 201 -7.53 -7.93 2.46
C GLU A 201 -7.20 -8.67 1.15
N ILE A 202 -7.05 -9.99 1.22
CA ILE A 202 -6.84 -10.81 0.02
C ILE A 202 -8.15 -11.41 -0.48
N GLU A 203 -8.38 -11.35 -1.79
CA GLU A 203 -9.53 -11.99 -2.46
C GLU A 203 -9.29 -13.48 -2.69
N GLU A 204 -10.36 -14.28 -2.71
CA GLU A 204 -10.26 -15.73 -2.88
C GLU A 204 -9.53 -16.14 -4.17
N LYS A 205 -9.84 -15.47 -5.29
CA LYS A 205 -9.18 -15.73 -6.59
C LYS A 205 -7.69 -15.37 -6.55
N SER A 206 -7.36 -14.20 -6.01
CA SER A 206 -5.97 -13.73 -5.84
C SER A 206 -5.17 -14.66 -4.92
N LEU A 207 -5.79 -15.16 -3.85
CA LEU A 207 -5.17 -16.10 -2.93
C LEU A 207 -4.79 -17.42 -3.61
N HIS A 208 -5.65 -17.94 -4.50
CA HIS A 208 -5.39 -19.21 -5.18
C HIS A 208 -4.05 -19.15 -5.95
N GLU A 209 -3.87 -18.12 -6.77
CA GLU A 209 -2.64 -17.90 -7.55
C GLU A 209 -1.41 -17.68 -6.64
N LEU A 210 -1.55 -16.80 -5.63
CA LEU A 210 -0.45 -16.54 -4.68
C LEU A 210 -0.04 -17.82 -3.93
N THR A 211 -0.99 -18.67 -3.56
CA THR A 211 -0.75 -19.91 -2.83
C THR A 211 0.05 -20.91 -3.66
N GLU A 212 -0.25 -21.04 -4.95
CA GLU A 212 0.53 -21.91 -5.84
C GLU A 212 1.99 -21.49 -5.91
N ARG A 213 2.24 -20.18 -6.01
CA ARG A 213 3.59 -19.62 -6.08
C ARG A 213 4.33 -19.68 -4.75
N MET A 214 3.67 -19.33 -3.64
CA MET A 214 4.21 -19.46 -2.28
C MET A 214 4.62 -20.92 -1.95
N ARG A 215 3.88 -21.91 -2.46
CA ARG A 215 4.23 -23.34 -2.28
C ARG A 215 5.60 -23.68 -2.89
N THR A 216 5.95 -23.07 -4.02
CA THR A 216 7.25 -23.31 -4.68
C THR A 216 8.45 -22.83 -3.85
N ILE A 217 8.24 -21.85 -2.98
CA ILE A 217 9.25 -21.32 -2.06
C ILE A 217 9.09 -21.88 -0.63
N GLY A 218 8.28 -22.94 -0.44
CA GLY A 218 8.21 -23.71 0.79
C GLY A 218 7.15 -23.29 1.81
N TYR A 219 6.21 -22.41 1.42
CA TYR A 219 5.14 -21.96 2.29
C TYR A 219 3.88 -22.82 2.17
N GLY A 220 3.29 -23.14 3.33
CA GLY A 220 1.90 -23.59 3.45
C GLY A 220 0.98 -22.39 3.67
N CYS A 221 -0.33 -22.58 3.55
CA CYS A 221 -1.32 -21.51 3.71
C CYS A 221 -2.55 -22.01 4.46
N VAL A 222 -3.06 -21.19 5.38
CA VAL A 222 -4.42 -21.28 5.92
C VAL A 222 -5.12 -19.94 5.71
N SER A 223 -6.38 -19.96 5.31
CA SER A 223 -7.13 -18.73 4.99
C SER A 223 -8.53 -18.75 5.56
N SER A 224 -9.07 -17.56 5.74
CA SER A 224 -10.40 -17.32 6.28
C SER A 224 -11.03 -16.18 5.49
N PHE A 225 -12.28 -16.34 5.07
CA PHE A 225 -13.02 -15.35 4.28
C PHE A 225 -14.32 -14.97 4.99
N GLY A 226 -14.72 -13.70 4.83
CA GLY A 226 -16.05 -13.24 5.25
C GLY A 226 -17.14 -13.89 4.40
N THR A 227 -18.34 -14.02 4.94
CA THR A 227 -19.49 -14.52 4.16
C THR A 227 -20.16 -13.40 3.36
N ARG A 228 -19.96 -12.14 3.76
CA ARG A 228 -20.54 -10.97 3.11
C ARG A 228 -19.47 -10.07 2.50
N THR A 229 -19.89 -9.35 1.47
CA THR A 229 -19.07 -8.37 0.78
C THR A 229 -19.51 -6.99 1.24
N ARG A 230 -18.55 -6.13 1.58
CA ARG A 230 -18.81 -4.74 2.01
C ARG A 230 -19.51 -3.95 0.93
N ILE A 231 -19.06 -4.14 -0.30
CA ILE A 231 -19.61 -3.52 -1.49
C ILE A 231 -20.48 -4.59 -2.17
N PRO A 232 -21.77 -4.33 -2.43
CA PRO A 232 -22.62 -5.26 -3.17
C PRO A 232 -21.99 -5.62 -4.52
N GLY A 233 -21.77 -6.92 -4.74
CA GLY A 233 -21.19 -7.45 -5.99
C GLY A 233 -19.65 -7.39 -6.07
N ALA A 234 -18.95 -6.92 -5.02
CA ALA A 234 -17.51 -7.08 -4.92
C ALA A 234 -17.12 -8.53 -4.57
N PRO A 235 -15.89 -8.97 -4.87
CA PRO A 235 -15.40 -10.28 -4.44
C PRO A 235 -15.25 -10.36 -2.91
N HIS A 236 -15.37 -11.57 -2.37
CA HIS A 236 -15.09 -11.82 -0.96
C HIS A 236 -13.61 -11.61 -0.66
N SER A 237 -13.34 -10.70 0.28
CA SER A 237 -12.02 -10.44 0.82
C SER A 237 -11.87 -11.10 2.19
N GLY A 238 -10.64 -11.49 2.53
CA GLY A 238 -10.35 -12.22 3.75
C GLY A 238 -8.91 -12.04 4.20
N ILE A 239 -8.47 -13.01 4.99
CA ILE A 239 -7.13 -13.05 5.57
C ILE A 239 -6.47 -14.39 5.25
N ALA A 240 -5.16 -14.37 5.03
CA ALA A 240 -4.35 -15.55 4.75
C ALA A 240 -3.08 -15.57 5.59
N THR A 241 -2.82 -16.68 6.25
CA THR A 241 -1.60 -16.92 7.00
C THR A 241 -0.75 -17.93 6.25
N PHE A 242 0.34 -17.44 5.67
CA PHE A 242 1.38 -18.28 5.09
C PHE A 242 2.39 -18.68 6.17
N PHE A 243 2.91 -19.91 6.09
CA PHE A 243 3.90 -20.40 7.04
C PHE A 243 4.98 -21.25 6.40
N LEU A 244 6.23 -21.08 6.84
CA LEU A 244 7.35 -21.91 6.37
C LEU A 244 7.23 -23.33 6.90
N THR A 245 6.86 -24.26 6.00
CA THR A 245 6.63 -25.68 6.33
C THR A 245 7.87 -26.39 6.88
N ALA A 246 9.07 -25.92 6.52
CA ALA A 246 10.33 -26.44 7.03
C ALA A 246 10.61 -26.04 8.49
N ARG A 247 9.93 -24.99 9.01
CA ARG A 247 10.18 -24.46 10.36
C ARG A 247 9.05 -24.78 11.33
N LEU A 248 7.80 -24.72 10.87
CA LEU A 248 6.64 -24.86 11.73
C LEU A 248 5.46 -25.53 11.01
N SER A 249 4.49 -26.00 11.79
CA SER A 249 3.20 -26.47 11.29
C SER A 249 2.05 -25.67 11.90
N VAL A 250 0.94 -25.58 11.16
CA VAL A 250 -0.32 -25.05 11.67
C VAL A 250 -1.28 -26.23 11.77
N GLU A 251 -1.58 -26.67 12.99
CA GLU A 251 -2.30 -27.94 13.23
C GLU A 251 -3.81 -27.79 13.13
N ARG A 252 -4.34 -26.67 13.62
CA ARG A 252 -5.79 -26.39 13.61
C ARG A 252 -6.03 -24.91 13.42
N THR A 253 -6.99 -24.58 12.58
CA THR A 253 -7.46 -23.20 12.35
C THR A 253 -8.96 -23.14 12.52
N VAL A 254 -9.43 -22.12 13.23
CA VAL A 254 -10.85 -21.80 13.40
C VAL A 254 -11.07 -20.39 12.88
N THR A 255 -12.05 -20.23 12.00
CA THR A 255 -12.53 -18.93 11.53
C THR A 255 -13.68 -18.49 12.41
N ILE A 256 -13.64 -17.24 12.88
CA ILE A 256 -14.74 -16.61 13.60
C ILE A 256 -15.15 -15.36 12.81
N GLN A 257 -16.43 -15.27 12.48
CA GLN A 257 -17.01 -14.08 11.87
C GLN A 257 -17.67 -13.24 12.96
N PHE A 258 -17.40 -11.94 12.99
CA PHE A 258 -18.06 -11.06 13.96
C PHE A 258 -19.56 -10.95 13.67
N SER A 259 -19.95 -11.10 12.41
CA SER A 259 -21.35 -11.14 11.97
C SER A 259 -22.14 -12.34 12.49
N ASP A 260 -21.50 -13.43 12.92
CA ASP A 260 -22.19 -14.58 13.51
C ASP A 260 -22.54 -14.37 14.99
N LEU A 261 -21.89 -13.41 15.64
CA LEU A 261 -22.01 -13.21 17.08
C LEU A 261 -23.33 -12.50 17.47
N PRO A 262 -23.86 -12.78 18.67
CA PRO A 262 -25.07 -12.12 19.15
C PRO A 262 -24.80 -10.63 19.41
N ALA A 263 -25.82 -9.81 19.18
CA ALA A 263 -25.80 -8.41 19.61
C ALA A 263 -25.64 -8.32 21.14
N ASN A 264 -25.08 -7.21 21.62
CA ASN A 264 -24.97 -6.93 23.05
C ASN A 264 -25.41 -5.48 23.33
N GLU A 265 -25.28 -5.02 24.58
CA GLU A 265 -25.70 -3.67 24.99
C GLU A 265 -24.95 -2.53 24.27
N GLN A 266 -23.80 -2.81 23.65
CA GLN A 266 -22.94 -1.83 23.00
C GLN A 266 -23.03 -1.84 21.47
N ILE A 267 -23.36 -2.98 20.84
CA ILE A 267 -23.45 -3.12 19.38
C ILE A 267 -24.68 -3.91 18.96
N THR A 268 -25.42 -3.36 18.00
CA THR A 268 -26.56 -4.02 17.35
C THR A 268 -26.15 -5.07 16.32
N LYS A 269 -27.02 -6.03 16.02
CA LYS A 269 -26.75 -7.03 14.98
C LYS A 269 -26.49 -6.37 13.63
N LEU A 270 -27.22 -5.31 13.29
CA LEU A 270 -27.06 -4.58 12.02
C LEU A 270 -25.64 -4.01 11.87
N GLN A 271 -25.12 -3.35 12.92
CA GLN A 271 -23.75 -2.80 12.91
C GLN A 271 -22.67 -3.88 12.73
N LEU A 272 -22.85 -5.07 13.34
CA LEU A 272 -21.94 -6.21 13.14
C LEU A 272 -22.01 -6.76 11.70
N LEU A 273 -23.19 -6.72 11.08
CA LEU A 273 -23.38 -7.17 9.70
C LEU A 273 -22.83 -6.17 8.67
N GLU A 274 -22.94 -4.87 8.96
CA GLU A 274 -22.40 -3.79 8.11
C GLU A 274 -20.87 -3.73 8.16
N ASN A 275 -20.27 -3.99 9.32
CA ASN A 275 -18.82 -4.08 9.49
C ASN A 275 -18.36 -5.55 9.59
N ASP A 276 -18.79 -6.37 8.63
CA ASP A 276 -18.43 -7.79 8.59
C ASP A 276 -16.90 -7.90 8.46
N ALA A 277 -16.32 -8.45 9.53
CA ALA A 277 -14.90 -8.67 9.71
C ALA A 277 -14.73 -10.07 10.29
N ILE A 278 -13.50 -10.57 10.22
CA ILE A 278 -13.18 -11.92 10.64
C ILE A 278 -11.92 -11.93 11.48
N PHE A 279 -11.80 -12.94 12.33
CA PHE A 279 -10.51 -13.32 12.87
C PHE A 279 -10.31 -14.83 12.79
N GLN A 280 -9.07 -15.20 12.53
CA GLN A 280 -8.58 -16.55 12.43
C GLN A 280 -7.83 -16.88 13.72
N LEU A 281 -8.18 -17.99 14.35
CA LEU A 281 -7.47 -18.55 15.50
C LEU A 281 -6.79 -19.84 15.08
N SER A 282 -5.45 -19.83 15.06
CA SER A 282 -4.63 -20.94 14.62
C SER A 282 -3.73 -21.46 15.74
N VAL A 283 -3.62 -22.79 15.85
CA VAL A 283 -2.63 -23.47 16.70
C VAL A 283 -1.37 -23.66 15.87
N VAL A 284 -0.32 -22.91 16.22
CA VAL A 284 0.97 -22.95 15.55
C VAL A 284 1.93 -23.78 16.38
N ARG A 285 2.61 -24.75 15.74
CA ARG A 285 3.60 -25.60 16.38
C ARG A 285 4.99 -25.34 15.83
N LEU A 286 5.91 -24.94 16.71
CA LEU A 286 7.31 -24.64 16.42
C LEU A 286 8.19 -25.47 17.35
N GLN A 287 9.12 -26.26 16.79
CA GLN A 287 10.10 -27.06 17.55
C GLN A 287 9.48 -27.91 18.69
N GLY A 288 8.28 -28.44 18.48
CA GLY A 288 7.58 -29.27 19.46
C GLY A 288 6.68 -28.53 20.45
N GLN A 289 6.71 -27.19 20.47
CA GLN A 289 5.84 -26.34 21.28
C GLN A 289 4.72 -25.72 20.47
N SER A 290 3.57 -25.50 21.10
CA SER A 290 2.43 -24.85 20.47
C SER A 290 2.22 -23.46 21.04
N PHE A 291 1.71 -22.55 20.22
CA PHE A 291 1.18 -21.24 20.63
C PHE A 291 -0.02 -20.88 19.75
N TYR A 292 -0.80 -19.89 20.17
CA TYR A 292 -1.94 -19.42 19.39
C TYR A 292 -1.59 -18.20 18.55
N LEU A 293 -1.89 -18.25 17.26
CA LEU A 293 -1.92 -17.09 16.39
C LEU A 293 -3.36 -16.63 16.23
N ILE A 294 -3.61 -15.35 16.50
CA ILE A 294 -4.84 -14.64 16.21
C ILE A 294 -4.53 -13.67 15.07
N HIS A 295 -5.08 -13.92 13.90
CA HIS A 295 -4.91 -13.07 12.73
C HIS A 295 -6.25 -12.42 12.39
N THR A 296 -6.30 -11.10 12.22
CA THR A 296 -7.56 -10.39 11.92
C THR A 296 -7.35 -9.26 10.91
N SER A 297 -8.45 -8.80 10.33
CA SER A 297 -8.54 -7.56 9.57
C SER A 297 -9.80 -6.86 10.03
N LEU A 298 -9.64 -5.88 10.91
CA LEU A 298 -10.71 -4.99 11.34
C LEU A 298 -10.68 -3.74 10.47
N PHE A 299 -11.81 -3.04 10.43
CA PHE A 299 -11.95 -1.90 9.56
C PHE A 299 -12.49 -0.71 10.34
N PRO A 300 -11.87 0.47 10.17
CA PRO A 300 -12.39 1.69 10.74
C PRO A 300 -13.75 1.96 10.13
N ASN A 301 -14.79 1.99 10.97
CA ASN A 301 -16.04 2.61 10.57
C ASN A 301 -15.93 4.09 10.94
N HIS A 302 -16.03 4.98 9.94
CA HIS A 302 -15.89 6.44 10.11
C HIS A 302 -16.79 7.03 11.21
N PHE A 303 -17.83 6.32 11.65
CA PHE A 303 -18.83 6.84 12.58
C PHE A 303 -18.99 6.07 13.89
N ASP A 304 -18.26 4.97 14.13
CA ASP A 304 -18.45 4.21 15.39
C ASP A 304 -17.20 3.42 15.85
N SER A 305 -16.37 4.08 16.66
CA SER A 305 -15.23 3.45 17.32
C SER A 305 -15.64 2.32 18.27
N LYS A 306 -16.89 2.29 18.75
CA LYS A 306 -17.39 1.23 19.64
C LYS A 306 -17.47 -0.12 18.94
N ILE A 307 -17.61 -0.13 17.61
CA ILE A 307 -17.65 -1.39 16.86
C ILE A 307 -16.31 -2.12 17.00
N ILE A 308 -15.21 -1.41 16.76
CA ILE A 308 -13.87 -1.99 16.92
C ILE A 308 -13.62 -2.36 18.38
N GLU A 309 -14.05 -1.53 19.34
CA GLU A 309 -13.91 -1.87 20.77
C GLU A 309 -14.59 -3.20 21.12
N ALA A 310 -15.82 -3.46 20.67
CA ALA A 310 -16.43 -4.75 21.01
C ALA A 310 -15.88 -5.91 20.18
N GLN A 311 -15.44 -5.70 18.94
CA GLN A 311 -14.69 -6.72 18.18
C GLN A 311 -13.42 -7.13 18.92
N ILE A 312 -12.68 -6.16 19.48
CA ILE A 312 -11.52 -6.43 20.33
C ILE A 312 -11.92 -7.18 21.60
N ASN A 313 -12.97 -6.75 22.31
CA ASN A 313 -13.44 -7.45 23.51
C ASN A 313 -13.83 -8.91 23.21
N ILE A 314 -14.44 -9.16 22.05
CA ILE A 314 -14.78 -10.51 21.58
C ILE A 314 -13.50 -11.35 21.36
N ILE A 315 -12.49 -10.80 20.69
CA ILE A 315 -11.21 -11.49 20.50
C ILE A 315 -10.62 -11.85 21.86
N LEU A 316 -10.53 -10.88 22.78
CA LEU A 316 -9.95 -11.05 24.11
C LEU A 316 -10.73 -12.08 24.94
N ASP A 317 -12.06 -12.02 24.93
CA ASP A 317 -12.92 -12.98 25.63
C ASP A 317 -12.73 -14.41 25.11
N ARG A 318 -12.53 -14.57 23.80
CA ARG A 318 -12.34 -15.88 23.18
C ARG A 318 -11.00 -16.52 23.51
N VAL A 319 -9.99 -15.72 23.84
CA VAL A 319 -8.62 -16.20 24.11
C VAL A 319 -8.22 -16.13 25.58
N LYS A 320 -9.04 -15.52 26.46
CA LYS A 320 -8.71 -15.31 27.88
C LYS A 320 -8.35 -16.60 28.63
N ASP A 321 -9.02 -17.71 28.32
CA ASP A 321 -8.87 -19.00 29.01
C ASP A 321 -7.77 -19.89 28.41
N LEU A 322 -7.15 -19.47 27.31
CA LEU A 322 -6.05 -20.22 26.71
C LEU A 322 -4.78 -19.99 27.54
N SER A 323 -4.24 -21.05 28.14
CA SER A 323 -3.09 -20.97 29.06
C SER A 323 -1.73 -20.80 28.38
N VAL A 324 -1.69 -20.95 27.05
CA VAL A 324 -0.45 -20.93 26.24
C VAL A 324 -0.18 -19.51 25.71
N GLN A 325 1.06 -19.27 25.29
CA GLN A 325 1.50 -18.04 24.63
C GLN A 325 0.67 -17.73 23.38
N LYS A 326 0.54 -16.44 23.06
CA LYS A 326 -0.35 -15.93 22.01
C LYS A 326 0.28 -14.78 21.25
N ILE A 327 0.00 -14.70 19.96
CA ILE A 327 0.31 -13.55 19.11
C ILE A 327 -1.00 -13.09 18.47
N ILE A 328 -1.29 -11.79 18.54
CA ILE A 328 -2.39 -11.15 17.81
C ILE A 328 -1.79 -10.22 16.76
N CYS A 329 -2.11 -10.40 15.49
CA CYS A 329 -1.63 -9.53 14.42
C CYS A 329 -2.73 -9.19 13.41
N GLY A 330 -2.57 -8.07 12.73
CA GLY A 330 -3.47 -7.67 11.66
C GLY A 330 -3.52 -6.18 11.41
N SER A 331 -4.42 -5.81 10.50
CA SER A 331 -4.92 -4.45 10.32
C SER A 331 -6.08 -4.23 11.30
N PHE A 332 -6.00 -3.18 12.09
CA PHE A 332 -6.97 -2.90 13.15
C PHE A 332 -7.76 -1.61 12.93
N GLY A 333 -7.21 -0.66 12.17
CA GLY A 333 -7.89 0.59 11.86
C GLY A 333 -8.02 1.58 13.01
N PHE A 334 -7.21 1.45 14.07
CA PHE A 334 -7.17 2.42 15.17
C PHE A 334 -5.75 2.91 15.45
N GLU A 335 -5.64 4.13 15.99
CA GLU A 335 -4.36 4.74 16.35
C GLU A 335 -3.78 4.24 17.69
N PRO A 336 -2.47 4.41 17.91
CA PRO A 336 -1.84 4.09 19.19
C PRO A 336 -2.47 4.86 20.35
N ASN A 337 -2.52 4.24 21.53
CA ASN A 337 -3.11 4.81 22.75
C ASN A 337 -4.61 5.13 22.68
N SER A 338 -5.29 4.79 21.59
CA SER A 338 -6.75 4.79 21.52
C SER A 338 -7.36 3.80 22.52
N LYS A 339 -8.66 3.92 22.80
CA LYS A 339 -9.37 3.00 23.70
C LYS A 339 -9.24 1.52 23.27
N PRO A 340 -9.49 1.12 22.01
CA PRO A 340 -9.29 -0.27 21.58
C PRO A 340 -7.83 -0.74 21.68
N PHE A 341 -6.85 0.13 21.41
CA PHE A 341 -5.43 -0.18 21.61
C PHE A 341 -5.13 -0.50 23.09
N ASN A 342 -5.65 0.32 24.01
CA ASN A 342 -5.45 0.13 25.44
C ASN A 342 -6.20 -1.09 25.98
N LEU A 343 -7.35 -1.47 25.41
CA LEU A 343 -8.07 -2.69 25.82
C LEU A 343 -7.22 -3.95 25.63
N ILE A 344 -6.48 -4.05 24.52
CA ILE A 344 -5.58 -5.19 24.28
C ILE A 344 -4.45 -5.22 25.32
N LYS A 345 -3.96 -4.04 25.75
CA LYS A 345 -2.86 -3.91 26.72
C LYS A 345 -3.29 -3.98 28.19
N ALA A 346 -4.57 -3.74 28.50
CA ALA A 346 -5.05 -3.39 29.85
C ALA A 346 -4.75 -4.42 30.95
N ASN A 347 -4.46 -5.67 30.60
CA ASN A 347 -4.24 -6.75 31.57
C ASN A 347 -2.78 -7.23 31.63
N ASP A 348 -1.82 -6.49 31.07
CA ASP A 348 -0.41 -6.90 30.91
C ASP A 348 -0.24 -8.27 30.21
N GLN A 349 -1.30 -8.80 29.62
CA GLN A 349 -1.27 -10.08 28.91
C GLN A 349 -0.57 -9.91 27.57
N PHE A 350 -0.73 -8.75 26.93
CA PHE A 350 -0.18 -8.46 25.62
C PHE A 350 0.65 -7.17 25.62
N LYS A 351 1.75 -7.21 24.88
CA LYS A 351 2.58 -6.05 24.56
C LYS A 351 2.58 -5.84 23.06
N CYS A 352 2.44 -4.59 22.63
CA CYS A 352 2.70 -4.24 21.23
C CYS A 352 4.21 -4.34 20.99
N VAL A 353 4.62 -5.10 19.97
CA VAL A 353 6.02 -5.47 19.75
C VAL A 353 6.62 -4.93 18.46
N ASN A 354 5.82 -4.35 17.56
CA ASN A 354 6.28 -3.77 16.30
C ASN A 354 6.46 -2.24 16.34
N TYR A 355 6.03 -1.57 17.42
CA TYR A 355 6.06 -0.11 17.54
C TYR A 355 7.18 0.34 18.50
N THR A 356 8.17 1.08 17.98
CA THR A 356 9.34 1.50 18.77
C THR A 356 9.73 2.98 18.63
N THR A 357 9.28 3.70 17.60
CA THR A 357 9.70 5.09 17.34
C THR A 357 8.53 6.02 16.95
N PRO A 358 8.64 7.34 17.23
CA PRO A 358 7.59 8.32 16.91
C PRO A 358 7.34 8.54 15.40
N GLU A 359 8.35 8.29 14.56
CA GLU A 359 8.33 8.55 13.11
C GLU A 359 7.80 7.37 12.27
N PHE A 360 7.29 6.35 12.94
CA PHE A 360 6.76 5.14 12.32
C PHE A 360 5.33 5.37 11.79
N PHE A 361 5.02 4.77 10.65
CA PHE A 361 3.65 4.68 10.11
C PHE A 361 3.44 3.30 9.50
N THR A 362 2.19 2.88 9.40
CA THR A 362 1.84 1.60 8.76
C THR A 362 0.90 1.77 7.59
N GLN A 363 0.25 2.92 7.46
CA GLN A 363 -0.66 3.25 6.37
C GLN A 363 -0.43 4.68 5.87
N TRP A 364 -0.46 4.87 4.56
CA TRP A 364 -0.43 6.18 3.91
C TRP A 364 -1.52 6.27 2.83
N GLU A 365 -2.56 7.03 3.10
CA GLU A 365 -3.65 7.31 2.16
C GLU A 365 -4.09 8.78 2.28
N ASN A 366 -4.49 9.42 1.18
CA ASN A 366 -5.00 10.80 1.16
C ASN A 366 -4.09 11.82 1.87
N ASP A 367 -2.76 11.69 1.67
CA ASP A 367 -1.73 12.50 2.33
C ASP A 367 -1.65 12.38 3.86
N GLU A 368 -2.43 11.47 4.46
CA GLU A 368 -2.38 11.15 5.88
C GLU A 368 -1.56 9.87 6.12
N MET A 369 -0.59 9.97 7.02
CA MET A 369 0.24 8.85 7.47
C MET A 369 -0.15 8.47 8.89
N VAL A 370 -0.65 7.25 9.08
CA VAL A 370 -1.16 6.78 10.38
C VAL A 370 -0.58 5.41 10.73
N ILE A 371 -0.72 5.06 12.02
CA ILE A 371 -0.42 3.71 12.52
C ILE A 371 -1.76 3.03 12.78
N SER A 372 -2.05 1.96 12.04
CA SER A 372 -3.29 1.21 12.11
C SER A 372 -3.07 -0.31 12.17
N ASP A 373 -1.84 -0.77 11.95
CA ASP A 373 -1.46 -2.18 11.92
C ASP A 373 -0.56 -2.54 13.11
N TYR A 374 -0.83 -3.68 13.74
CA TYR A 374 -0.13 -4.07 14.96
C TYR A 374 0.21 -5.55 15.02
N ILE A 375 1.28 -5.85 15.75
CA ILE A 375 1.60 -7.18 16.27
C ILE A 375 1.68 -7.04 17.78
N PHE A 376 0.80 -7.75 18.47
CA PHE A 376 0.78 -7.92 19.91
C PHE A 376 1.25 -9.32 20.28
N ALA A 377 2.14 -9.44 21.25
CA ALA A 377 2.62 -10.73 21.73
C ALA A 377 2.37 -10.86 23.24
N SER A 378 2.17 -12.09 23.71
CA SER A 378 2.06 -12.35 25.14
C SER A 378 3.30 -11.88 25.90
N SER A 379 3.17 -11.45 27.16
CA SER A 379 4.29 -10.88 27.94
C SER A 379 5.53 -11.77 28.11
N GLN A 380 5.43 -13.07 27.84
CA GLN A 380 6.55 -14.04 27.86
C GLN A 380 7.29 -14.16 26.52
N MET A 381 6.73 -13.60 25.45
CA MET A 381 7.31 -13.55 24.10
C MET A 381 8.05 -12.22 23.92
N TYR A 382 9.38 -12.27 23.84
CA TYR A 382 10.20 -11.06 23.84
C TYR A 382 10.62 -10.69 22.41
N PRO A 383 10.42 -9.43 21.97
CA PRO A 383 10.95 -8.99 20.69
C PRO A 383 12.48 -8.93 20.73
N THR A 384 13.13 -9.47 19.71
CA THR A 384 14.60 -9.52 19.55
C THR A 384 15.11 -8.68 18.39
N GLY A 385 14.19 -8.19 17.54
CA GLY A 385 14.49 -7.32 16.41
C GLY A 385 13.23 -7.05 15.61
N ASN A 386 13.26 -6.02 14.77
CA ASN A 386 12.12 -5.60 13.97
C ASN A 386 12.47 -5.60 12.48
N LEU A 387 11.43 -5.57 11.65
CA LEU A 387 11.56 -5.24 10.25
C LEU A 387 11.87 -3.75 10.11
N VAL A 388 12.94 -3.43 9.41
CA VAL A 388 13.30 -2.03 9.11
C VAL A 388 12.38 -1.55 7.99
N THR A 389 11.65 -0.47 8.25
CA THR A 389 10.76 0.21 7.31
C THR A 389 11.20 1.67 7.11
N THR A 390 10.63 2.34 6.11
CA THR A 390 10.84 3.78 5.87
C THR A 390 10.28 4.63 7.02
N THR A 391 10.87 5.80 7.26
CA THR A 391 10.30 6.84 8.11
C THR A 391 9.28 7.69 7.33
N GLN A 392 8.46 8.47 8.02
CA GLN A 392 7.55 9.44 7.37
C GLN A 392 8.31 10.48 6.53
N GLU A 393 9.46 10.97 7.01
CA GLU A 393 10.28 11.98 6.33
C GLU A 393 10.89 11.41 5.03
N ASP A 394 11.47 10.21 5.11
CA ASP A 394 12.00 9.51 3.94
C ASP A 394 10.88 9.23 2.93
N ALA A 395 9.72 8.76 3.40
CA ALA A 395 8.60 8.43 2.53
C ALA A 395 8.11 9.67 1.74
N LYS A 396 7.99 10.82 2.41
CA LYS A 396 7.63 12.09 1.77
C LYS A 396 8.69 12.60 0.79
N SER A 397 9.96 12.32 1.06
CA SER A 397 11.08 12.76 0.23
C SER A 397 11.24 11.94 -1.05
N TYR A 398 10.91 10.64 -1.02
CA TYR A 398 11.23 9.72 -2.12
C TYR A 398 10.01 9.17 -2.89
N HIS A 399 8.81 9.13 -2.30
CA HIS A 399 7.70 8.34 -2.86
C HIS A 399 6.40 9.08 -3.10
N HIS A 400 6.17 10.21 -2.42
CA HIS A 400 5.01 11.12 -2.51
C HIS A 400 3.59 10.52 -2.34
N PHE A 401 3.35 9.24 -2.60
CA PHE A 401 2.09 8.52 -2.43
C PHE A 401 2.29 7.00 -2.31
N MET A 402 1.23 6.29 -1.87
CA MET A 402 1.10 4.84 -1.83
C MET A 402 -0.28 4.41 -2.36
N PRO A 403 -0.41 3.24 -3.03
CA PRO A 403 0.63 2.35 -3.54
C PRO A 403 1.49 3.01 -4.63
N ASN A 404 2.67 2.47 -4.89
CA ASN A 404 3.55 2.92 -5.95
C ASN A 404 4.35 1.74 -6.53
N ASN A 405 5.40 2.03 -7.30
CA ASN A 405 6.25 1.03 -7.94
C ASN A 405 7.00 0.11 -6.95
N GLN A 406 7.19 0.50 -5.70
CA GLN A 406 7.95 -0.27 -4.70
C GLN A 406 7.07 -0.77 -3.56
N TRP A 407 6.02 -0.01 -3.25
CA TRP A 407 5.07 -0.36 -2.21
C TRP A 407 3.75 -0.74 -2.88
N PRO A 408 3.49 -2.06 -3.06
CA PRO A 408 2.30 -2.53 -3.77
C PRO A 408 1.00 -2.33 -2.96
N SER A 409 1.05 -1.73 -1.77
CA SER A 409 -0.10 -1.49 -0.92
C SER A 409 -0.05 -0.07 -0.36
N SER A 410 -1.20 0.45 0.08
CA SER A 410 -1.29 1.66 0.90
C SER A 410 -0.81 1.44 2.33
N HIS A 411 -0.56 0.18 2.71
CA HIS A 411 0.06 -0.19 3.97
C HIS A 411 1.48 -0.71 3.78
N LEU A 412 2.33 -0.48 4.78
CA LEU A 412 3.66 -1.08 4.88
C LEU A 412 3.58 -2.42 5.63
N PRO A 413 4.42 -3.41 5.26
CA PRO A 413 4.55 -4.61 6.07
C PRO A 413 5.16 -4.27 7.43
N ILE A 414 4.57 -4.80 8.50
CA ILE A 414 5.14 -4.75 9.84
C ILE A 414 5.70 -6.11 10.20
N GLY A 415 6.87 -6.16 10.82
CA GLY A 415 7.50 -7.43 11.16
C GLY A 415 8.33 -7.38 12.43
N VAL A 416 8.36 -8.51 13.13
CA VAL A 416 9.09 -8.67 14.39
C VAL A 416 9.71 -10.06 14.48
N LEU A 417 10.92 -10.11 15.04
CA LEU A 417 11.59 -11.32 15.49
C LEU A 417 11.23 -11.53 16.95
N ILE A 418 10.71 -12.70 17.30
CA ILE A 418 10.24 -12.99 18.66
C ILE A 418 11.02 -14.20 19.20
N ASP A 419 11.58 -14.04 20.40
CA ASP A 419 12.04 -15.17 21.21
C ASP A 419 10.83 -15.81 21.88
N ILE A 420 10.47 -16.98 21.38
CA ILE A 420 9.44 -17.83 21.96
C ILE A 420 10.15 -18.67 23.02
N LYS A 421 10.29 -18.09 24.22
CA LYS A 421 10.88 -18.82 25.35
C LYS A 421 10.08 -20.09 25.58
N LEU A 422 10.80 -21.21 25.54
CA LEU A 422 10.29 -22.50 25.92
C LEU A 422 9.78 -22.41 27.36
N SER A 423 8.47 -22.54 27.60
CA SER A 423 7.99 -22.80 28.96
C SER A 423 8.55 -24.17 29.36
N ASN A 424 9.45 -24.19 30.35
CA ASN A 424 9.95 -25.41 30.97
C ASN A 424 8.83 -26.23 31.59
#